data_AF-A0A0W8CZV7-F1
#
_entry.id   AF-A0A0W8CZV7-F1
#
_cell.length_a   1.000
_cell.length_b   1.000
_cell.length_c   1.000
_cell.angle_alpha   90.00
_cell.angle_beta   90.00
_cell.angle_gamma   90.00
#
_symmetry.space_group_name_H-M   'P 1'
#
loop_
_entity.id
_entity.type
_entity.pdbx_description
1 polymer ?
#
loop_
_entity_poly.entity_id
_entity_poly.type
_entity_poly.pdbx_seq_one_letter_code
_entity_poly.pdbx_strand_id
1 'polypeptide(L)'
;MDCVLDPLLLRFRYHFERHESATNRLAKPEWYLTHVHEQTNAHTRFLAHSLTPELHRHREEVHCWDAQILLLRGLVKAASRKLTQDLPTLLAVSGFVCRYLLVYGANWGFIVQYSPLLCHTLDEVLLFEQNIDEDIGYGSWASADRRAYPRCIDVFTSNSDVLFAWTSADVEYAHRVLSATLETESSGDKKNLVWQLEDDATTSEQELVPPVAQRFVALLDFLSQRFMLMETEEHRYLYVMQVHLPLLRRFGQQCDARGRRLVNALTKNTQSSWGELFVVVNALQHVAQTLAIWEQSSVFLELSRKVARSETTRAQVLRMHVAYSKQVLARASAAVLATEEATAVRQALAGPGAMIGPTAALTAAYSVGSKTMKSLFRRAETDGKIEAPVDSSPAAEATDNDNNSAEDQDDPETLVFSHTIFELQIAELKALASTLLEAGKNALVRTVERDVENYRSRYVDLKIFYFFILFFFTNKPDSSVPDCHVSPVPILQPILDGDIR
;
A
#
# COMPACT_ATOMS: atom_id res chain seq x y z
N MET A 1 -15.99 -12.71 42.79
CA MET A 1 -15.73 -11.60 41.85
C MET A 1 -17.00 -10.84 41.49
N ASP A 2 -18.10 -11.52 41.20
CA ASP A 2 -19.36 -10.89 40.75
C ASP A 2 -19.85 -9.76 41.70
N CYS A 3 -19.82 -9.97 43.02
CA CYS A 3 -20.19 -8.93 43.99
C CYS A 3 -19.39 -7.63 43.87
N VAL A 4 -18.14 -7.69 43.41
CA VAL A 4 -17.27 -6.52 43.22
C VAL A 4 -17.54 -5.87 41.85
N LEU A 5 -17.88 -6.68 40.86
CA LEU A 5 -18.09 -6.25 39.49
C LEU A 5 -19.49 -5.64 39.27
N ASP A 6 -20.52 -6.17 39.94
CA ASP A 6 -21.93 -5.77 39.74
C ASP A 6 -22.19 -4.26 39.92
N PRO A 7 -21.68 -3.57 40.97
CA PRO A 7 -21.87 -2.13 41.11
C PRO A 7 -21.23 -1.33 39.96
N LEU A 8 -20.07 -1.78 39.47
CA LEU A 8 -19.37 -1.13 38.36
C LEU A 8 -20.12 -1.36 37.04
N LEU A 9 -20.62 -2.57 36.80
CA LEU A 9 -21.44 -2.86 35.63
C LEU A 9 -22.76 -2.09 35.65
N LEU A 10 -23.41 -1.95 36.81
CA LEU A 10 -24.62 -1.14 36.93
C LEU A 10 -24.35 0.32 36.56
N ARG A 11 -23.23 0.87 37.04
CA ARG A 11 -22.80 2.23 36.69
C ARG A 11 -22.47 2.37 35.20
N PHE A 12 -21.75 1.40 34.63
CA PHE A 12 -21.45 1.36 33.20
C PHE A 12 -22.73 1.39 32.37
N ARG A 13 -23.71 0.53 32.68
CA ARG A 13 -25.00 0.47 31.98
C ARG A 13 -25.77 1.78 32.11
N TYR A 14 -25.79 2.37 33.30
CA TYR A 14 -26.47 3.65 33.54
C TYR A 14 -25.90 4.77 32.66
N HIS A 15 -24.57 4.88 32.55
CA HIS A 15 -23.92 5.96 31.80
C HIS A 15 -23.82 5.70 30.30
N PHE A 16 -23.65 4.46 29.86
CA PHE A 16 -23.25 4.15 28.49
C PHE A 16 -24.22 3.25 27.72
N GLU A 17 -25.25 2.69 28.36
CA GLU A 17 -26.28 1.88 27.67
C GLU A 17 -27.68 2.51 27.72
N ARG A 18 -27.94 3.44 28.65
CA ARG A 18 -29.22 4.16 28.66
C ARG A 18 -29.32 5.16 27.51
N HIS A 19 -30.47 5.18 26.84
CA HIS A 19 -30.74 6.10 25.73
C HIS A 19 -30.77 7.58 26.18
N GLU A 20 -31.27 7.85 27.38
CA GLU A 20 -31.37 9.22 27.93
C GLU A 20 -30.04 9.75 28.49
N SER A 21 -29.01 8.91 28.54
CA SER A 21 -27.74 9.30 29.14
C SER A 21 -26.96 10.25 28.23
N ALA A 22 -26.60 11.41 28.76
CA ALA A 22 -25.77 12.40 28.06
C ALA A 22 -24.36 11.87 27.71
N THR A 23 -23.90 10.83 28.43
CA THR A 23 -22.61 10.16 28.22
C THR A 23 -22.68 8.99 27.25
N ASN A 24 -23.87 8.56 26.84
CA ASN A 24 -24.02 7.53 25.81
C ASN A 24 -24.01 8.19 24.42
N ARG A 25 -22.82 8.40 23.86
CA ARG A 25 -22.63 9.04 22.55
C ARG A 25 -21.87 8.13 21.62
N LEU A 26 -22.48 7.78 20.49
CA LEU A 26 -21.85 6.97 19.45
C LEU A 26 -20.54 7.61 18.95
N ALA A 27 -20.51 8.94 18.87
CA ALA A 27 -19.36 9.75 18.46
C ALA A 27 -18.20 9.80 19.47
N LYS A 28 -18.40 9.26 20.68
CA LYS A 28 -17.44 9.33 21.78
C LYS A 28 -17.18 7.95 22.41
N PRO A 29 -16.67 6.97 21.62
CA PRO A 29 -16.33 5.66 22.15
C PRO A 29 -15.23 5.72 23.23
N GLU A 30 -14.35 6.73 23.16
CA GLU A 30 -13.32 6.96 24.17
C GLU A 30 -13.89 7.09 25.59
N TRP A 31 -15.11 7.60 25.76
CA TRP A 31 -15.69 7.83 27.09
C TRP A 31 -15.93 6.54 27.88
N TYR A 32 -16.48 5.51 27.24
CA TYR A 32 -16.71 4.25 27.93
C TYR A 32 -15.43 3.41 28.03
N LEU A 33 -14.52 3.53 27.07
CA LEU A 33 -13.22 2.85 27.09
C LEU A 33 -12.31 3.40 28.19
N THR A 34 -12.18 4.73 28.29
CA THR A 34 -11.48 5.39 29.39
C THR A 34 -12.12 5.05 30.73
N HIS A 35 -13.46 5.02 30.81
CA HIS A 35 -14.12 4.62 32.06
C HIS A 35 -13.72 3.20 32.51
N VAL A 36 -13.61 2.22 31.60
CA VAL A 36 -13.15 0.87 31.95
C VAL A 36 -11.74 0.89 32.54
N HIS A 37 -10.83 1.64 31.93
CA HIS A 37 -9.46 1.78 32.41
C HIS A 37 -9.39 2.48 33.78
N GLU A 38 -10.10 3.60 33.92
CA GLU A 38 -10.19 4.37 35.16
C GLU A 38 -10.77 3.57 36.32
N GLN A 39 -11.87 2.83 36.10
CA GLN A 39 -12.45 1.99 37.16
C GLN A 39 -11.51 0.87 37.57
N THR A 40 -10.77 0.29 36.63
CA THR A 40 -9.78 -0.74 36.95
C THR A 40 -8.66 -0.15 37.82
N ASN A 41 -8.11 0.99 37.43
CA ASN A 41 -7.01 1.66 38.13
C ASN A 41 -7.41 2.23 39.50
N ALA A 42 -8.63 2.78 39.62
CA ALA A 42 -9.15 3.29 40.88
C ALA A 42 -9.25 2.21 41.97
N HIS A 43 -9.38 0.95 41.57
CA HIS A 43 -9.55 -0.17 42.48
C HIS A 43 -8.29 -1.04 42.65
N THR A 44 -7.20 -0.78 41.92
CA THR A 44 -5.95 -1.56 41.94
C THR A 44 -5.47 -1.87 43.36
N ARG A 45 -5.43 -0.88 44.26
CA ARG A 45 -4.95 -1.09 45.64
C ARG A 45 -5.83 -2.09 46.39
N PHE A 46 -7.15 -1.96 46.32
CA PHE A 46 -8.07 -2.87 47.00
C PHE A 46 -7.96 -4.29 46.43
N LEU A 47 -7.94 -4.42 45.10
CA LEU A 47 -7.82 -5.69 44.40
C LEU A 47 -6.53 -6.41 44.78
N ALA A 48 -5.39 -5.71 44.70
CA ALA A 48 -4.07 -6.29 44.98
C ALA A 48 -3.88 -6.72 46.44
N HIS A 49 -4.40 -5.95 47.41
CA HIS A 49 -4.14 -6.22 48.83
C HIS A 49 -5.22 -7.08 49.50
N SER A 50 -6.44 -7.08 48.99
CA SER A 50 -7.58 -7.75 49.65
C SER A 50 -8.02 -9.00 48.89
N LEU A 51 -8.19 -8.90 47.57
CA LEU A 51 -8.78 -9.98 46.77
C LEU A 51 -7.74 -10.91 46.17
N THR A 52 -6.66 -10.39 45.58
CA THR A 52 -5.60 -11.21 44.97
C THR A 52 -5.02 -12.22 45.96
N PRO A 53 -4.72 -11.89 47.24
CA PRO A 53 -4.24 -12.89 48.20
C PRO A 53 -5.27 -13.97 48.54
N GLU A 54 -6.56 -13.62 48.57
CA GLU A 54 -7.65 -14.57 48.80
C GLU A 54 -7.79 -15.54 47.61
N LEU A 55 -7.82 -15.00 46.39
CA LEU A 55 -7.85 -15.80 45.16
C LEU A 55 -6.62 -16.70 45.06
N HIS A 56 -5.45 -16.21 45.48
CA HIS A 56 -4.22 -16.98 45.47
C HIS A 56 -4.25 -18.16 46.45
N ARG A 57 -4.96 -18.04 47.59
CA ARG A 57 -5.17 -19.16 48.52
C ARG A 57 -6.01 -20.28 47.90
N HIS A 58 -6.93 -19.92 47.00
CA HIS A 58 -7.78 -20.86 46.26
C HIS A 58 -7.30 -21.08 44.81
N ARG A 59 -6.01 -20.89 44.52
CA ARG A 59 -5.46 -20.95 43.14
C ARG A 59 -5.69 -22.28 42.41
N GLU A 60 -5.95 -23.36 43.15
CA GLU A 60 -6.26 -24.68 42.57
C GLU A 60 -7.71 -24.74 42.05
N GLU A 61 -8.59 -23.87 42.54
CA GLU A 61 -10.00 -23.78 42.18
C GLU A 61 -10.29 -22.66 41.16
N VAL A 62 -9.38 -21.68 41.03
CA VAL A 62 -9.57 -20.52 40.15
C VAL A 62 -8.56 -20.47 39.00
N HIS A 63 -9.05 -20.25 37.78
CA HIS A 63 -8.23 -20.13 36.58
C HIS A 63 -7.26 -18.93 36.61
N CYS A 64 -7.60 -17.88 37.34
CA CYS A 64 -6.78 -16.69 37.49
C CYS A 64 -6.91 -16.17 38.92
N TRP A 65 -5.76 -15.94 39.56
CA TRP A 65 -5.69 -15.41 40.91
C TRP A 65 -5.43 -13.90 40.95
N ASP A 66 -5.30 -13.25 39.79
CA ASP A 66 -5.16 -11.80 39.71
C ASP A 66 -6.53 -11.12 39.66
N ALA A 67 -6.91 -10.50 40.78
CA ALA A 67 -8.20 -9.82 40.90
C ALA A 67 -8.35 -8.63 39.95
N GLN A 68 -7.25 -7.94 39.59
CA GLN A 68 -7.27 -6.81 38.66
C GLN A 68 -7.59 -7.28 37.24
N ILE A 69 -6.98 -8.37 36.80
CA ILE A 69 -7.27 -9.02 35.52
C ILE A 69 -8.73 -9.50 35.45
N LEU A 70 -9.23 -10.13 36.52
CA LEU A 70 -10.61 -10.59 36.57
C LEU A 70 -11.63 -9.45 36.55
N LEU A 71 -11.34 -8.33 37.22
CA LEU A 71 -12.17 -7.13 37.17
C LEU A 71 -12.18 -6.52 35.76
N LEU A 72 -10.99 -6.30 35.19
CA LEU A 72 -10.83 -5.75 33.85
C LEU A 72 -11.56 -6.62 32.82
N ARG A 73 -11.42 -7.94 32.88
CA ARG A 73 -12.14 -8.88 32.01
C ARG A 73 -13.65 -8.66 32.04
N GLY A 74 -14.22 -8.43 33.22
CA GLY A 74 -15.65 -8.15 33.38
C GLY A 74 -16.08 -6.85 32.69
N LEU A 75 -15.25 -5.80 32.82
CA LEU A 75 -15.47 -4.51 32.21
C LEU A 75 -15.24 -4.51 30.68
N VAL A 76 -14.23 -5.24 30.18
CA VAL A 76 -14.00 -5.45 28.74
C VAL A 76 -15.18 -6.18 28.10
N LYS A 77 -15.77 -7.18 28.78
CA LYS A 77 -17.02 -7.81 28.33
C LYS A 77 -18.18 -6.84 28.24
N ALA A 78 -18.25 -5.85 29.14
CA ALA A 78 -19.26 -4.80 29.09
C ALA A 78 -19.04 -3.83 27.92
N ALA A 79 -17.80 -3.38 27.72
CA ALA A 79 -17.41 -2.56 26.58
C ALA A 79 -17.65 -3.27 25.23
N SER A 80 -17.30 -4.55 25.14
CA SER A 80 -17.54 -5.38 23.95
C SER A 80 -19.02 -5.50 23.63
N ARG A 81 -19.86 -5.78 24.64
CA ARG A 81 -21.33 -5.83 24.47
C ARG A 81 -21.88 -4.49 23.97
N LYS A 82 -21.46 -3.37 24.58
CA LYS A 82 -21.87 -2.04 24.14
C LYS A 82 -21.46 -1.81 22.68
N LEU A 83 -20.22 -2.11 22.33
CA LEU A 83 -19.71 -1.95 20.97
C LEU A 83 -20.51 -2.80 19.97
N THR A 84 -20.86 -4.04 20.32
CA THR A 84 -21.74 -4.89 19.49
C THR A 84 -23.11 -4.26 19.25
N GLN A 85 -23.69 -3.57 20.24
CA GLN A 85 -24.97 -2.87 20.10
C GLN A 85 -24.87 -1.62 19.22
N ASP A 86 -23.72 -0.92 19.30
CA ASP A 86 -23.45 0.31 18.55
C ASP A 86 -23.09 0.02 17.08
N LEU A 87 -22.53 -1.17 16.79
CA LEU A 87 -21.98 -1.57 15.50
C LEU A 87 -22.96 -1.45 14.31
N PRO A 88 -24.22 -1.92 14.39
CA PRO A 88 -25.16 -1.73 13.28
C PRO A 88 -25.38 -0.26 12.94
N THR A 89 -25.38 0.63 13.93
CA THR A 89 -25.53 2.08 13.73
C THR A 89 -24.25 2.68 13.13
N LEU A 90 -23.07 2.26 13.60
CA LEU A 90 -21.77 2.65 13.02
C LEU A 90 -21.70 2.31 11.53
N LEU A 91 -22.17 1.12 11.15
CA LEU A 91 -22.23 0.66 9.77
C LEU A 91 -23.34 1.33 8.98
N ALA A 92 -24.52 1.58 9.55
CA ALA A 92 -25.63 2.23 8.84
C ALA A 92 -25.34 3.69 8.47
N VAL A 93 -24.66 4.44 9.34
CA VAL A 93 -24.23 5.82 9.08
C VAL A 93 -23.30 5.90 7.86
N SER A 94 -22.59 4.81 7.52
CA SER A 94 -21.77 4.73 6.30
C SER A 94 -22.58 4.78 5.00
N GLY A 95 -23.87 4.42 5.02
CA GLY A 95 -24.74 4.42 3.84
C GLY A 95 -25.48 5.74 3.59
N PHE A 96 -25.67 6.59 4.61
CA PHE A 96 -26.58 7.74 4.53
C PHE A 96 -25.93 8.99 3.92
N VAL A 97 -24.62 9.19 4.12
CA VAL A 97 -23.87 10.34 3.54
C VAL A 97 -23.87 10.29 2.01
N CYS A 98 -24.06 9.11 1.42
CA CYS A 98 -24.13 8.92 -0.03
C CYS A 98 -25.40 9.54 -0.67
N ARG A 99 -26.49 9.76 0.08
CA ARG A 99 -27.75 10.28 -0.50
C ARG A 99 -27.81 11.80 -0.57
N TYR A 100 -27.19 12.52 0.38
CA TYR A 100 -27.26 13.98 0.41
C TYR A 100 -26.28 14.67 -0.56
N LEU A 101 -25.15 14.03 -0.89
CA LEU A 101 -24.17 14.61 -1.82
C LEU A 101 -24.51 14.42 -3.31
N LEU A 102 -25.41 13.49 -3.66
CA LEU A 102 -25.87 13.31 -5.05
C LEU A 102 -26.77 14.46 -5.55
N VAL A 103 -27.19 15.38 -4.68
CA VAL A 103 -28.08 16.50 -5.05
C VAL A 103 -27.29 17.72 -5.56
N TYR A 104 -25.98 17.83 -5.25
CA TYR A 104 -25.16 18.97 -5.66
C TYR A 104 -24.04 18.49 -6.59
N GLY A 105 -24.33 18.50 -7.90
CA GLY A 105 -23.46 18.02 -8.98
C GLY A 105 -22.10 18.72 -9.05
N ALA A 106 -21.15 18.25 -8.25
CA ALA A 106 -19.73 18.55 -8.38
C ALA A 106 -18.99 17.31 -8.90
N ASN A 107 -18.32 17.49 -10.03
CA ASN A 107 -17.50 16.51 -10.71
C ASN A 107 -16.25 16.18 -9.87
N TRP A 108 -16.37 15.23 -8.94
CA TRP A 108 -15.24 14.59 -8.24
C TRP A 108 -15.44 13.08 -8.26
N GLY A 109 -14.80 12.43 -9.23
CA GLY A 109 -14.69 10.98 -9.29
C GLY A 109 -13.70 10.47 -8.25
N PHE A 110 -14.15 10.27 -7.02
CA PHE A 110 -13.69 9.17 -6.17
C PHE A 110 -14.71 8.97 -5.06
N ILE A 111 -15.20 7.74 -4.95
CA ILE A 111 -16.27 7.32 -4.06
C ILE A 111 -15.74 7.38 -2.62
N VAL A 112 -16.05 8.45 -1.89
CA VAL A 112 -15.80 8.54 -0.43
C VAL A 112 -16.91 7.72 0.23
N GLN A 113 -16.59 6.53 0.74
CA GLN A 113 -17.64 5.62 1.20
C GLN A 113 -17.29 4.81 2.44
N TYR A 114 -16.77 5.45 3.49
CA TYR A 114 -16.86 4.90 4.86
C TYR A 114 -17.10 5.99 5.92
N SER A 115 -17.71 5.56 7.03
CA SER A 115 -18.09 6.43 8.16
C SER A 115 -16.83 6.86 8.92
N PRO A 116 -16.47 8.16 8.99
CA PRO A 116 -15.36 8.64 9.83
C PRO A 116 -15.49 8.17 11.28
N LEU A 117 -16.72 7.91 11.70
CA LEU A 117 -17.05 7.40 13.01
C LEU A 117 -16.63 5.95 13.25
N LEU A 118 -16.66 5.10 12.22
CA LEU A 118 -16.17 3.72 12.30
C LEU A 118 -14.66 3.72 12.50
N CYS A 119 -13.92 4.50 11.72
CA CYS A 119 -12.47 4.63 11.84
C CYS A 119 -12.08 5.16 13.22
N HIS A 120 -12.72 6.26 13.67
CA HIS A 120 -12.52 6.81 15.01
C HIS A 120 -12.75 5.75 16.10
N THR A 121 -13.85 5.01 16.03
CA THR A 121 -14.15 3.96 17.01
C THR A 121 -13.10 2.85 17.02
N LEU A 122 -12.64 2.44 15.84
CA LEU A 122 -11.62 1.42 15.70
C LEU A 122 -10.27 1.90 16.26
N ASP A 123 -9.88 3.15 15.99
CA ASP A 123 -8.64 3.74 16.51
C ASP A 123 -8.67 3.83 18.04
N GLU A 124 -9.78 4.28 18.62
CA GLU A 124 -9.97 4.34 20.07
C GLU A 124 -9.95 2.95 20.73
N VAL A 125 -10.52 1.94 20.06
CA VAL A 125 -10.46 0.55 20.54
C VAL A 125 -9.04 0.01 20.49
N LEU A 126 -8.30 0.21 19.39
CA LEU A 126 -6.91 -0.23 19.28
C LEU A 126 -6.03 0.44 20.34
N LEU A 127 -6.21 1.74 20.57
CA LEU A 127 -5.52 2.48 21.63
C LEU A 127 -5.87 1.93 23.03
N PHE A 128 -7.14 1.66 23.29
CA PHE A 128 -7.58 1.05 24.53
C PHE A 128 -6.93 -0.32 24.77
N GLU A 129 -6.90 -1.18 23.74
CA GLU A 129 -6.28 -2.50 23.82
C GLU A 129 -4.78 -2.41 24.13
N GLN A 130 -4.07 -1.47 23.50
CA GLN A 130 -2.66 -1.21 23.80
C GLN A 130 -2.46 -0.78 25.26
N ASN A 131 -3.28 0.16 25.74
CA ASN A 131 -3.17 0.67 27.11
C ASN A 131 -3.39 -0.42 28.17
N ILE A 132 -4.39 -1.30 27.99
CA ILE A 132 -4.63 -2.39 28.94
C ILE A 132 -3.57 -3.49 28.89
N ASP A 133 -2.89 -3.65 27.76
CA ASP A 133 -1.78 -4.58 27.61
C ASP A 133 -0.53 -4.04 28.30
N GLU A 134 -0.21 -2.75 28.11
CA GLU A 134 0.95 -2.10 28.69
C GLU A 134 0.81 -1.86 30.20
N ASP A 135 -0.34 -1.34 30.65
CA ASP A 135 -0.52 -0.94 32.06
C ASP A 135 -0.87 -2.11 32.98
N ILE A 136 -1.58 -3.11 32.46
CA ILE A 136 -2.21 -4.18 33.28
C ILE A 136 -1.72 -5.57 32.86
N GLY A 137 -1.16 -5.74 31.67
CA GLY A 137 -0.72 -7.04 31.17
C GLY A 137 -1.86 -7.94 30.69
N TYR A 138 -2.99 -7.37 30.29
CA TYR A 138 -4.17 -8.15 29.84
C TYR A 138 -3.85 -9.05 28.63
N GLY A 139 -2.96 -8.60 27.75
CA GLY A 139 -2.67 -9.29 26.50
C GLY A 139 -2.03 -10.66 26.65
N SER A 140 -1.27 -10.91 27.72
CA SER A 140 -0.74 -12.24 28.02
C SER A 140 -1.86 -13.24 28.30
N TRP A 141 -2.93 -12.81 28.98
CA TRP A 141 -4.10 -13.64 29.27
C TRP A 141 -4.97 -13.84 28.04
N ALA A 142 -5.21 -12.78 27.26
CA ALA A 142 -5.95 -12.85 26.01
C ALA A 142 -5.27 -13.75 24.97
N SER A 143 -3.94 -13.80 24.97
CA SER A 143 -3.16 -14.70 24.10
C SER A 143 -3.21 -16.16 24.53
N ALA A 144 -3.32 -16.42 25.84
CA ALA A 144 -3.39 -17.77 26.40
C ALA A 144 -4.79 -18.39 26.25
N ASP A 145 -5.85 -17.63 26.53
CA ASP A 145 -7.24 -18.06 26.37
C ASP A 145 -8.14 -16.89 25.95
N ARG A 146 -8.27 -16.70 24.63
CA ARG A 146 -9.08 -15.63 24.05
C ARG A 146 -10.58 -15.76 24.37
N ARG A 147 -11.07 -16.98 24.66
CA ARG A 147 -12.48 -17.21 25.01
C ARG A 147 -12.77 -16.78 26.44
N ALA A 148 -11.86 -17.06 27.36
CA ALA A 148 -11.97 -16.59 28.74
C ALA A 148 -11.72 -15.07 28.82
N TYR A 149 -10.75 -14.56 28.07
CA TYR A 149 -10.29 -13.17 28.07
C TYR A 149 -10.51 -12.51 26.69
N PRO A 150 -11.76 -12.15 26.37
CA PRO A 150 -12.09 -11.53 25.09
C PRO A 150 -11.53 -10.11 25.00
N ARG A 151 -11.31 -9.64 23.79
CA ARG A 151 -10.95 -8.25 23.50
C ARG A 151 -12.08 -7.51 22.81
N CYS A 152 -12.11 -6.19 22.95
CA CYS A 152 -13.05 -5.33 22.23
C CYS A 152 -12.83 -5.40 20.73
N ILE A 153 -11.57 -5.59 20.28
CA ILE A 153 -11.24 -5.73 18.86
C ILE A 153 -11.94 -6.92 18.18
N ASP A 154 -12.27 -7.98 18.95
CA ASP A 154 -12.93 -9.18 18.42
C ASP A 154 -14.35 -8.89 17.91
N VAL A 155 -14.97 -7.79 18.38
CA VAL A 155 -16.26 -7.34 17.87
C VAL A 155 -16.18 -6.97 16.39
N PHE A 156 -15.04 -6.43 15.94
CA PHE A 156 -14.85 -6.04 14.54
C PHE A 156 -14.53 -7.21 13.62
N THR A 157 -14.11 -8.35 14.18
CA THR A 157 -13.84 -9.58 13.43
C THR A 157 -14.94 -10.63 13.59
N SER A 158 -15.99 -10.34 14.36
CA SER A 158 -17.09 -11.27 14.68
C SER A 158 -17.96 -11.64 13.46
N ASN A 159 -18.04 -10.77 12.44
CA ASN A 159 -18.78 -11.01 11.21
C ASN A 159 -17.96 -10.49 10.02
N SER A 160 -17.98 -11.25 8.91
CA SER A 160 -17.37 -10.85 7.64
C SER A 160 -17.80 -9.46 7.16
N ASP A 161 -19.07 -9.05 7.31
CA ASP A 161 -19.50 -7.72 6.88
C ASP A 161 -18.78 -6.59 7.61
N VAL A 162 -18.53 -6.77 8.91
CA VAL A 162 -17.84 -5.81 9.76
C VAL A 162 -16.36 -5.79 9.42
N LEU A 163 -15.75 -6.98 9.30
CA LEU A 163 -14.35 -7.13 8.92
C LEU A 163 -14.09 -6.51 7.55
N PHE A 164 -15.00 -6.68 6.60
CA PHE A 164 -14.88 -6.09 5.27
C PHE A 164 -15.06 -4.58 5.30
N ALA A 165 -15.99 -4.06 6.11
CA ALA A 165 -16.13 -2.61 6.31
C ALA A 165 -14.87 -1.99 6.91
N TRP A 166 -14.27 -2.62 7.92
CA TRP A 166 -12.96 -2.24 8.46
C TRP A 166 -11.90 -2.28 7.35
N THR A 167 -11.70 -3.44 6.71
CA THR A 167 -10.66 -3.63 5.69
C THR A 167 -10.77 -2.59 4.58
N SER A 168 -11.98 -2.32 4.08
CA SER A 168 -12.19 -1.33 3.04
C SER A 168 -11.92 0.12 3.51
N ALA A 169 -12.24 0.46 4.76
CA ALA A 169 -11.93 1.77 5.31
C ALA A 169 -10.41 2.00 5.36
N ASP A 170 -9.64 0.96 5.72
CA ASP A 170 -8.18 1.03 5.76
C ASP A 170 -7.56 1.05 4.36
N VAL A 171 -8.12 0.33 3.38
CA VAL A 171 -7.71 0.43 1.96
C VAL A 171 -7.85 1.88 1.46
N GLU A 172 -9.00 2.51 1.73
CA GLU A 172 -9.24 3.89 1.31
C GLU A 172 -8.32 4.88 2.03
N TYR A 173 -8.15 4.72 3.35
CA TYR A 173 -7.19 5.52 4.13
C TYR A 173 -5.78 5.40 3.57
N ALA A 174 -5.31 4.18 3.33
CA ALA A 174 -3.98 3.91 2.80
C ALA A 174 -3.75 4.56 1.43
N HIS A 175 -4.74 4.42 0.53
CA HIS A 175 -4.69 5.09 -0.78
C HIS A 175 -4.68 6.61 -0.66
N ARG A 176 -5.52 7.19 0.21
CA ARG A 176 -5.57 8.64 0.41
C ARG A 176 -4.24 9.18 0.96
N VAL A 177 -3.66 8.52 1.95
CA VAL A 177 -2.39 8.95 2.56
C VAL A 177 -1.24 8.81 1.57
N LEU A 178 -1.18 7.70 0.82
CA LEU A 178 -0.18 7.53 -0.22
C LEU A 178 -0.31 8.61 -1.31
N SER A 179 -1.52 8.82 -1.83
CA SER A 179 -1.78 9.87 -2.83
C SER A 179 -1.41 11.25 -2.30
N ALA A 180 -1.82 11.63 -1.09
CA ALA A 180 -1.49 12.94 -0.50
C ALA A 180 0.02 13.14 -0.32
N THR A 181 0.73 12.08 0.07
CA THR A 181 2.20 12.09 0.20
C THR A 181 2.89 12.34 -1.13
N LEU A 182 2.31 11.86 -2.23
CA LEU A 182 2.85 11.96 -3.59
C LEU A 182 2.34 13.20 -4.36
N GLU A 183 1.10 13.65 -4.15
CA GLU A 183 0.44 14.76 -4.86
C GLU A 183 0.89 16.16 -4.42
N THR A 184 1.80 16.26 -3.44
CA THR A 184 2.52 17.51 -3.10
C THR A 184 3.27 18.11 -4.32
N GLU A 185 3.31 17.39 -5.44
CA GLU A 185 3.87 17.75 -6.74
C GLU A 185 3.13 18.88 -7.53
N SER A 186 1.87 19.26 -7.22
CA SER A 186 1.05 20.05 -8.19
C SER A 186 0.95 21.59 -8.02
N SER A 187 1.22 22.21 -6.85
CA SER A 187 1.07 23.68 -6.68
C SER A 187 2.25 24.37 -5.94
N GLY A 188 2.94 25.32 -6.62
CA GLY A 188 3.97 26.22 -6.05
C GLY A 188 5.43 25.71 -5.90
N ASP A 189 6.41 26.62 -5.89
CA ASP A 189 7.88 26.40 -5.96
C ASP A 189 8.55 25.61 -4.79
N LYS A 190 7.79 25.01 -3.86
CA LYS A 190 8.30 24.21 -2.72
C LYS A 190 8.12 22.70 -2.94
N LYS A 191 8.28 22.24 -4.18
CA LYS A 191 7.59 21.06 -4.76
C LYS A 191 8.26 19.69 -4.62
N ASN A 192 9.54 19.60 -4.25
CA ASN A 192 10.29 18.34 -4.31
C ASN A 192 10.81 17.83 -2.95
N LEU A 193 10.45 18.46 -1.83
CA LEU A 193 10.96 18.08 -0.50
C LEU A 193 10.75 16.60 -0.12
N VAL A 194 9.68 15.96 -0.62
CA VAL A 194 9.36 14.57 -0.29
C VAL A 194 10.29 13.57 -1.02
N TRP A 195 10.81 13.96 -2.18
CA TRP A 195 11.75 13.19 -2.99
C TRP A 195 13.19 13.72 -2.88
N GLN A 196 13.42 14.84 -2.19
CA GLN A 196 14.76 15.38 -1.98
C GLN A 196 15.40 14.71 -0.77
N LEU A 197 16.69 14.37 -0.92
CA LEU A 197 17.53 13.97 0.20
C LEU A 197 17.91 15.23 1.00
N GLU A 198 18.08 15.10 2.31
CA GLU A 198 18.58 16.20 3.14
C GLU A 198 20.08 16.42 2.85
N ASP A 199 20.48 17.66 2.60
CA ASP A 199 21.84 18.03 2.11
C ASP A 199 22.96 17.96 3.17
N ASP A 200 22.66 17.57 4.42
CA ASP A 200 23.67 17.54 5.49
C ASP A 200 24.58 16.31 5.37
N ALA A 201 25.72 16.53 4.73
CA ALA A 201 26.73 15.54 4.43
C ALA A 201 27.46 15.02 5.69
N THR A 202 27.05 13.85 6.19
CA THR A 202 27.94 12.95 6.97
C THR A 202 27.65 11.47 6.69
N THR A 203 27.88 11.04 5.46
CA THR A 203 28.01 9.65 4.97
C THR A 203 27.52 8.55 5.91
N SER A 204 26.21 8.30 5.90
CA SER A 204 25.62 7.04 6.35
C SER A 204 24.74 6.45 5.23
N GLU A 205 24.69 5.13 5.07
CA GLU A 205 23.81 4.47 4.07
C GLU A 205 22.32 4.84 4.28
N GLN A 206 21.94 5.22 5.50
CA GLN A 206 20.62 5.77 5.81
C GLN A 206 20.33 7.15 5.17
N GLU A 207 21.34 7.96 4.81
CA GLU A 207 21.16 9.30 4.20
C GLU A 207 20.70 9.25 2.74
N LEU A 208 20.78 8.08 2.08
CA LEU A 208 20.34 7.91 0.69
C LEU A 208 18.86 7.51 0.56
N VAL A 209 18.15 7.36 1.68
CA VAL A 209 16.73 6.98 1.69
C VAL A 209 15.85 8.24 1.61
N PRO A 210 15.03 8.39 0.57
CA PRO A 210 14.19 9.57 0.45
C PRO A 210 13.04 9.57 1.46
N PRO A 211 12.60 10.75 1.94
CA PRO A 211 11.50 10.88 2.90
C PRO A 211 10.20 10.18 2.47
N VAL A 212 9.93 10.11 1.15
CA VAL A 212 8.78 9.35 0.61
C VAL A 212 8.79 7.88 1.01
N ALA A 213 9.97 7.24 1.00
CA ALA A 213 10.11 5.82 1.31
C ALA A 213 9.93 5.60 2.81
N GLN A 214 10.49 6.49 3.64
CA GLN A 214 10.30 6.46 5.10
C GLN A 214 8.83 6.65 5.48
N ARG A 215 8.14 7.64 4.89
CA ARG A 215 6.71 7.86 5.11
C ARG A 215 5.87 6.68 4.65
N PHE A 216 6.25 6.05 3.54
CA PHE A 216 5.56 4.87 3.04
C PHE A 216 5.73 3.65 3.96
N VAL A 217 6.95 3.40 4.44
CA VAL A 217 7.22 2.36 5.45
C VAL A 217 6.45 2.63 6.74
N ALA A 218 6.45 3.87 7.24
CA ALA A 218 5.68 4.26 8.41
C ALA A 218 4.16 4.03 8.23
N LEU A 219 3.62 4.26 7.04
CA LEU A 219 2.23 3.92 6.71
C LEU A 219 2.00 2.41 6.76
N LEU A 220 2.90 1.60 6.21
CA LEU A 220 2.81 0.14 6.30
C LEU A 220 2.88 -0.34 7.76
N ASP A 221 3.79 0.22 8.57
CA ASP A 221 3.91 -0.09 10.01
C ASP A 221 2.62 0.24 10.77
N PHE A 222 2.06 1.43 10.53
CA PHE A 222 0.79 1.85 11.11
C PHE A 222 -0.33 0.86 10.75
N LEU A 223 -0.45 0.48 9.47
CA LEU A 223 -1.45 -0.48 9.02
C LEU A 223 -1.21 -1.88 9.56
N SER A 224 0.05 -2.25 9.86
CA SER A 224 0.38 -3.53 10.47
C SER A 224 -0.16 -3.62 11.90
N GLN A 225 -0.06 -2.57 12.70
CA GLN A 225 -0.60 -2.54 14.07
C GLN A 225 -2.10 -2.88 14.13
N ARG A 226 -2.85 -2.56 13.08
CA ARG A 226 -4.30 -2.75 13.03
C ARG A 226 -4.70 -4.22 12.98
N PHE A 227 -4.00 -5.04 12.20
CA PHE A 227 -4.35 -6.46 12.09
C PHE A 227 -3.69 -7.34 13.16
N MET A 228 -2.63 -6.86 13.82
CA MET A 228 -1.87 -7.63 14.82
C MET A 228 -2.72 -8.19 15.95
N LEU A 229 -3.74 -7.43 16.39
CA LEU A 229 -4.61 -7.82 17.50
C LEU A 229 -5.79 -8.74 17.11
N MET A 230 -6.00 -8.98 15.81
CA MET A 230 -7.05 -9.89 15.34
C MET A 230 -6.81 -11.31 15.85
N GLU A 231 -7.85 -12.02 16.26
CA GLU A 231 -7.75 -13.36 16.84
C GLU A 231 -7.21 -14.41 15.85
N THR A 232 -7.81 -14.50 14.67
CA THR A 232 -7.54 -15.58 13.72
C THR A 232 -6.56 -15.16 12.64
N GLU A 233 -5.70 -16.08 12.22
CA GLU A 233 -4.70 -15.84 11.17
C GLU A 233 -5.32 -15.65 9.80
N GLU A 234 -6.48 -16.27 9.55
CA GLU A 234 -7.21 -16.09 8.31
C GLU A 234 -7.61 -14.62 8.11
N HIS A 235 -8.06 -13.94 9.17
CA HIS A 235 -8.37 -12.51 9.13
C HIS A 235 -7.12 -11.65 8.93
N ARG A 236 -6.01 -11.98 9.61
CA ARG A 236 -4.73 -11.27 9.46
C ARG A 236 -4.20 -11.39 8.02
N TYR A 237 -4.25 -12.60 7.44
CA TYR A 237 -3.80 -12.84 6.07
C TYR A 237 -4.70 -12.13 5.07
N LEU A 238 -6.02 -12.19 5.25
CA LEU A 238 -6.95 -11.42 4.43
C LEU A 238 -6.61 -9.93 4.45
N TYR A 239 -6.34 -9.37 5.63
CA TYR A 239 -5.97 -7.96 5.75
C TYR A 239 -4.70 -7.64 4.95
N VAL A 240 -3.64 -8.45 5.08
CA VAL A 240 -2.40 -8.27 4.31
C VAL A 240 -2.67 -8.34 2.80
N MET A 241 -3.47 -9.31 2.34
CA MET A 241 -3.85 -9.46 0.93
C MET A 241 -4.63 -8.26 0.37
N GLN A 242 -5.50 -7.65 1.17
CA GLN A 242 -6.41 -6.58 0.73
C GLN A 242 -5.82 -5.18 0.93
N VAL A 243 -4.98 -4.99 1.94
CA VAL A 243 -4.45 -3.68 2.33
C VAL A 243 -2.99 -3.55 1.92
N HIS A 244 -2.10 -4.38 2.46
CA HIS A 244 -0.65 -4.24 2.24
C HIS A 244 -0.24 -4.52 0.79
N LEU A 245 -0.66 -5.65 0.20
CA LEU A 245 -0.21 -6.01 -1.17
C LEU A 245 -0.68 -5.02 -2.24
N PRO A 246 -1.95 -4.56 -2.25
CA PRO A 246 -2.38 -3.54 -3.21
C PRO A 246 -1.71 -2.18 -2.99
N LEU A 247 -1.43 -1.82 -1.73
CA LEU A 247 -0.70 -0.60 -1.41
C LEU A 247 0.75 -0.64 -1.91
N LEU A 248 1.46 -1.75 -1.72
CA LEU A 248 2.80 -2.00 -2.26
C LEU A 248 2.81 -1.89 -3.79
N ARG A 249 1.85 -2.54 -4.46
CA ARG A 249 1.69 -2.45 -5.92
C ARG A 249 1.48 -1.00 -6.36
N ARG A 250 0.64 -0.25 -5.64
CA ARG A 250 0.35 1.14 -5.96
C ARG A 250 1.58 2.03 -5.82
N PHE A 251 2.38 1.84 -4.78
CA PHE A 251 3.66 2.53 -4.62
C PHE A 251 4.61 2.22 -5.79
N GLY A 252 4.78 0.94 -6.14
CA GLY A 252 5.60 0.53 -7.28
C GLY A 252 5.14 1.16 -8.61
N GLN A 253 3.84 1.22 -8.87
CA GLN A 253 3.28 1.89 -10.06
C GLN A 253 3.63 3.38 -10.12
N GLN A 254 3.61 4.07 -8.97
CA GLN A 254 3.93 5.50 -8.91
C GLN A 254 5.42 5.75 -9.12
N CYS A 255 6.28 4.92 -8.52
CA CYS A 255 7.71 4.93 -8.78
C CYS A 255 8.04 4.65 -10.24
N ASP A 256 7.37 3.67 -10.88
CA ASP A 256 7.54 3.39 -12.31
C ASP A 256 7.14 4.58 -13.18
N ALA A 257 5.95 5.15 -12.94
CA ALA A 257 5.47 6.31 -13.68
C ALA A 257 6.41 7.51 -13.55
N ARG A 258 6.90 7.81 -12.34
CA ARG A 258 7.89 8.88 -12.11
C ARG A 258 9.23 8.56 -12.77
N GLY A 259 9.73 7.34 -12.58
CA GLY A 259 11.00 6.86 -13.16
C GLY A 259 11.01 6.97 -14.69
N ARG A 260 9.95 6.53 -15.37
CA ARG A 260 9.82 6.66 -16.83
C ARG A 260 9.81 8.12 -17.30
N ARG A 261 9.14 9.02 -16.57
CA ARG A 261 9.17 10.46 -16.88
C ARG A 261 10.59 11.03 -16.77
N LEU A 262 11.34 10.63 -15.75
CA LEU A 262 12.73 11.03 -15.55
C LEU A 262 13.65 10.47 -16.64
N VAL A 263 13.52 9.19 -16.99
CA VAL A 263 14.27 8.58 -18.10
C VAL A 263 13.99 9.30 -19.42
N ASN A 264 12.74 9.67 -19.68
CA ASN A 264 12.40 10.47 -20.85
C ASN A 264 13.02 11.88 -20.81
N ALA A 265 13.12 12.52 -19.63
CA ALA A 265 13.80 13.81 -19.46
C ALA A 265 15.32 13.69 -19.68
N LEU A 266 15.93 12.58 -19.27
CA LEU A 266 17.36 12.31 -19.49
C LEU A 266 17.73 12.31 -20.97
N THR A 267 16.86 11.81 -21.85
CA THR A 267 17.10 11.85 -23.31
C THR A 267 17.19 13.28 -23.87
N LYS A 268 16.64 14.27 -23.14
CA LYS A 268 16.64 15.69 -23.46
C LYS A 268 17.78 16.47 -22.77
N ASN A 269 18.77 15.76 -22.21
CA ASN A 269 20.03 16.29 -21.68
C ASN A 269 19.91 17.17 -20.40
N THR A 270 19.06 16.78 -19.45
CA THR A 270 18.96 17.44 -18.14
C THR A 270 19.79 16.70 -17.08
N GLN A 271 20.96 17.24 -16.69
CA GLN A 271 21.85 16.61 -15.70
C GLN A 271 21.15 16.35 -14.34
N SER A 272 20.23 17.23 -13.93
CA SER A 272 19.48 17.10 -12.68
C SER A 272 18.60 15.84 -12.59
N SER A 273 18.21 15.25 -13.72
CA SER A 273 17.26 14.11 -13.73
C SER A 273 17.90 12.77 -13.33
N TRP A 274 19.23 12.67 -13.29
CA TRP A 274 19.94 11.48 -12.80
C TRP A 274 19.85 11.34 -11.29
N GLY A 275 20.09 12.44 -10.57
CA GLY A 275 19.95 12.47 -9.11
C GLY A 275 18.55 12.04 -8.69
N GLU A 276 17.53 12.60 -9.34
CA GLU A 276 16.13 12.23 -9.09
C GLU A 276 15.81 10.78 -9.46
N LEU A 277 16.43 10.22 -10.50
CA LEU A 277 16.25 8.81 -10.85
C LEU A 277 16.85 7.89 -9.78
N PHE A 278 18.04 8.21 -9.27
CA PHE A 278 18.66 7.45 -8.17
C PHE A 278 17.83 7.52 -6.89
N VAL A 279 17.23 8.66 -6.58
CA VAL A 279 16.28 8.79 -5.45
C VAL A 279 15.12 7.79 -5.61
N VAL A 280 14.50 7.71 -6.79
CA VAL A 280 13.38 6.76 -7.02
C VAL A 280 13.84 5.32 -6.84
N VAL A 281 15.03 4.98 -7.36
CA VAL A 281 15.63 3.65 -7.23
C VAL A 281 15.95 3.32 -5.77
N ASN A 282 16.49 4.27 -5.01
CA ASN A 282 16.76 4.11 -3.58
C ASN A 282 15.48 3.89 -2.79
N ALA A 283 14.39 4.59 -3.14
CA ALA A 283 13.08 4.38 -2.53
C ALA A 283 12.59 2.93 -2.74
N LEU A 284 12.66 2.43 -3.98
CA LEU A 284 12.28 1.06 -4.33
C LEU A 284 13.11 0.02 -3.58
N GLN A 285 14.43 0.23 -3.55
CA GLN A 285 15.36 -0.68 -2.89
C GLN A 285 15.16 -0.70 -1.37
N HIS A 286 14.95 0.47 -0.76
CA HIS A 286 14.69 0.59 0.67
C HIS A 286 13.42 -0.17 1.07
N VAL A 287 12.31 0.04 0.35
CA VAL A 287 11.06 -0.68 0.62
C VAL A 287 11.25 -2.19 0.44
N ALA A 288 11.94 -2.64 -0.61
CA ALA A 288 12.22 -4.06 -0.83
C ALA A 288 13.08 -4.68 0.30
N GLN A 289 14.05 -3.93 0.84
CA GLN A 289 14.87 -4.39 1.95
C GLN A 289 14.08 -4.45 3.26
N THR A 290 13.24 -3.45 3.54
CA THR A 290 12.34 -3.45 4.70
C THR A 290 11.39 -4.65 4.67
N LEU A 291 10.79 -4.95 3.51
CA LEU A 291 9.95 -6.14 3.34
C LEU A 291 10.71 -7.45 3.58
N ALA A 292 11.97 -7.55 3.13
CA ALA A 292 12.80 -8.72 3.39
C ALA A 292 13.11 -8.92 4.88
N ILE A 293 13.24 -7.84 5.65
CA ILE A 293 13.35 -7.89 7.12
C ILE A 293 12.03 -8.34 7.74
N TRP A 294 10.89 -7.84 7.23
CA TRP A 294 9.57 -8.21 7.73
C TRP A 294 9.28 -9.69 7.53
N GLU A 295 9.69 -10.27 6.41
CA GLU A 295 9.57 -11.72 6.17
C GLU A 295 10.30 -12.58 7.20
N GLN A 296 11.32 -12.03 7.87
CA GLN A 296 12.06 -12.72 8.93
C GLN A 296 11.45 -12.50 10.32
N SER A 297 10.47 -11.60 10.46
CA SER A 297 9.78 -11.39 11.73
C SER A 297 8.91 -12.59 12.11
N SER A 298 8.77 -12.83 13.42
CA SER A 298 7.95 -13.95 13.93
C SER A 298 6.50 -13.90 13.40
N VAL A 299 5.93 -12.70 13.33
CA VAL A 299 4.55 -12.45 12.88
C VAL A 299 4.32 -12.99 11.47
N PHE A 300 5.11 -12.54 10.49
CA PHE A 300 4.92 -12.92 9.09
C PHE A 300 5.42 -14.35 8.81
N LEU A 301 6.41 -14.84 9.55
CA LEU A 301 6.82 -16.24 9.48
C LEU A 301 5.75 -17.20 10.00
N GLU A 302 5.08 -16.87 11.10
CA GLU A 302 3.98 -17.69 11.65
C GLU A 302 2.78 -17.67 10.71
N LEU A 303 2.43 -16.48 10.22
CA LEU A 303 1.32 -16.29 9.29
C LEU A 303 1.54 -17.05 7.98
N SER A 304 2.73 -16.96 7.38
CA SER A 304 3.08 -17.70 6.16
C SER A 304 3.10 -19.21 6.38
N ARG A 305 3.75 -19.69 7.45
CA ARG A 305 3.83 -21.13 7.76
C ARG A 305 2.47 -21.78 7.94
N LYS A 306 1.53 -21.12 8.62
CA LYS A 306 0.22 -21.73 8.90
C LYS A 306 -0.69 -21.76 7.68
N VAL A 307 -0.66 -20.71 6.86
CA VAL A 307 -1.42 -20.72 5.60
C VAL A 307 -0.83 -21.73 4.61
N ALA A 308 0.49 -21.86 4.54
CA ALA A 308 1.16 -22.84 3.68
C ALA A 308 0.89 -24.31 4.11
N ARG A 309 0.76 -24.58 5.42
CA ARG A 309 0.57 -25.93 5.96
C ARG A 309 -0.88 -26.40 5.99
N SER A 310 -1.84 -25.48 5.97
CA SER A 310 -3.26 -25.77 6.22
C SER A 310 -4.10 -25.44 4.98
N GLU A 311 -4.51 -26.49 4.26
CA GLU A 311 -5.39 -26.35 3.09
C GLU A 311 -6.75 -25.74 3.47
N THR A 312 -7.25 -26.03 4.67
CA THR A 312 -8.52 -25.47 5.18
C THR A 312 -8.41 -23.97 5.43
N THR A 313 -7.31 -23.53 6.06
CA THR A 313 -6.98 -22.11 6.26
C THR A 313 -6.85 -21.40 4.91
N ARG A 314 -6.12 -21.99 3.96
CA ARG A 314 -5.97 -21.48 2.59
C ARG A 314 -7.32 -21.28 1.90
N ALA A 315 -8.16 -22.33 1.90
CA ALA A 315 -9.49 -22.28 1.32
C ALA A 315 -10.41 -21.26 2.03
N GLN A 316 -10.25 -21.07 3.34
CA GLN A 316 -11.00 -20.06 4.09
C GLN A 316 -10.59 -18.63 3.71
N VAL A 317 -9.29 -18.35 3.66
CA VAL A 317 -8.76 -17.06 3.22
C VAL A 317 -9.25 -16.73 1.81
N LEU A 318 -9.16 -17.68 0.88
CA LEU A 318 -9.64 -17.50 -0.50
C LEU A 318 -11.15 -17.24 -0.55
N ARG A 319 -11.95 -17.99 0.22
CA ARG A 319 -13.40 -17.74 0.32
C ARG A 319 -13.70 -16.33 0.84
N MET A 320 -13.00 -15.88 1.87
CA MET A 320 -13.17 -14.53 2.41
C MET A 320 -12.71 -13.46 1.41
N HIS A 321 -11.59 -13.68 0.71
CA HIS A 321 -11.11 -12.81 -0.36
C HIS A 321 -12.15 -12.65 -1.47
N VAL A 322 -12.74 -13.75 -1.94
CA VAL A 322 -13.81 -13.72 -2.95
C VAL A 322 -15.06 -13.00 -2.43
N ALA A 323 -15.46 -13.27 -1.19
CA ALA A 323 -16.62 -12.62 -0.58
C ALA A 323 -16.42 -11.10 -0.42
N TYR A 324 -15.23 -10.68 0.04
CA TYR A 324 -14.82 -9.29 0.12
C TYR A 324 -14.89 -8.61 -1.26
N SER A 325 -14.24 -9.21 -2.26
CA SER A 325 -14.21 -8.69 -3.63
C SER A 325 -15.63 -8.55 -4.22
N LYS A 326 -16.52 -9.52 -3.97
CA LYS A 326 -17.93 -9.43 -4.36
C LYS A 326 -18.64 -8.27 -3.67
N GLN A 327 -18.40 -8.05 -2.38
CA GLN A 327 -19.03 -6.95 -1.64
C GLN A 327 -18.54 -5.57 -2.13
N VAL A 328 -17.24 -5.42 -2.39
CA VAL A 328 -16.66 -4.19 -2.97
C VAL A 328 -17.25 -3.93 -4.36
N LEU A 329 -17.33 -4.95 -5.22
CA LEU A 329 -17.94 -4.82 -6.55
C LEU A 329 -19.43 -4.48 -6.48
N ALA A 330 -20.17 -5.02 -5.52
CA ALA A 330 -21.58 -4.71 -5.34
C ALA A 330 -21.82 -3.25 -4.91
N ARG A 331 -20.84 -2.65 -4.21
CA ARG A 331 -20.86 -1.23 -3.79
C ARG A 331 -20.34 -0.27 -4.87
N ALA A 332 -19.66 -0.78 -5.90
CA ALA A 332 -19.20 0.04 -7.01
C ALA A 332 -20.38 0.68 -7.77
N SER A 333 -20.17 1.89 -8.29
CA SER A 333 -21.24 2.65 -8.94
C SER A 333 -21.79 1.93 -10.18
N ALA A 334 -23.07 2.16 -10.49
CA ALA A 334 -23.71 1.62 -11.70
C ALA A 334 -22.97 2.00 -12.99
N ALA A 335 -22.27 3.15 -13.02
CA ALA A 335 -21.44 3.58 -14.14
C ALA A 335 -20.16 2.73 -14.30
N VAL A 336 -19.53 2.30 -13.20
CA VAL A 336 -18.38 1.38 -13.23
C VAL A 336 -18.83 -0.03 -13.61
N LEU A 337 -19.98 -0.46 -13.08
CA LEU A 337 -20.59 -1.76 -13.37
C LEU A 337 -21.20 -1.89 -14.77
N ALA A 338 -21.49 -0.78 -15.44
CA ALA A 338 -22.02 -0.74 -16.81
C ALA A 338 -20.93 -0.83 -17.90
N THR A 339 -19.65 -0.87 -17.51
CA THR A 339 -18.58 -1.18 -18.47
C THR A 339 -18.71 -2.63 -18.93
N GLU A 340 -18.63 -2.90 -20.24
CA GLU A 340 -18.72 -4.26 -20.81
C GLU A 340 -17.78 -5.23 -20.09
N GLU A 341 -16.61 -4.74 -19.68
CA GLU A 341 -15.61 -5.49 -18.95
C GLU A 341 -16.02 -5.84 -17.50
N ALA A 342 -16.64 -4.92 -16.75
CA ALA A 342 -17.17 -5.21 -15.41
C ALA A 342 -18.36 -6.18 -15.47
N THR A 343 -19.15 -6.13 -16.54
CA THR A 343 -20.21 -7.12 -16.78
C THR A 343 -19.65 -8.51 -17.06
N ALA A 344 -18.52 -8.61 -17.79
CA ALA A 344 -17.84 -9.87 -18.08
C ALA A 344 -17.19 -10.48 -16.82
N VAL A 345 -16.54 -9.69 -15.95
CA VAL A 345 -16.00 -10.16 -14.66
C VAL A 345 -17.12 -10.64 -13.74
N ARG A 346 -18.25 -9.92 -13.71
CA ARG A 346 -19.41 -10.30 -12.89
C ARG A 346 -20.08 -11.59 -13.42
N GLN A 347 -20.18 -11.75 -14.73
CA GLN A 347 -20.64 -13.00 -15.37
C GLN A 347 -19.66 -14.15 -15.17
N ALA A 348 -18.34 -13.91 -15.13
CA ALA A 348 -17.34 -14.94 -14.83
C ALA A 348 -17.44 -15.41 -13.36
N LEU A 349 -17.64 -14.48 -12.42
CA LEU A 349 -17.83 -14.78 -10.99
C LEU A 349 -19.21 -15.41 -10.67
N ALA A 350 -20.19 -15.29 -11.57
CA ALA A 350 -21.55 -15.80 -11.42
C ALA A 350 -21.93 -16.92 -12.41
N GLY A 351 -21.04 -17.26 -13.35
CA GLY A 351 -21.29 -18.20 -14.44
C GLY A 351 -20.99 -19.65 -14.06
N PRO A 352 -21.11 -20.61 -15.00
CA PRO A 352 -20.94 -22.04 -14.74
C PRO A 352 -19.60 -22.40 -14.07
N GLY A 353 -18.52 -21.64 -14.32
CA GLY A 353 -17.24 -21.81 -13.64
C GLY A 353 -17.27 -21.56 -12.12
N ALA A 354 -18.22 -20.74 -11.64
CA ALA A 354 -18.44 -20.53 -10.20
C ALA A 354 -19.15 -21.70 -9.50
N MET A 355 -19.76 -22.62 -10.27
CA MET A 355 -20.35 -23.87 -9.74
C MET A 355 -19.30 -24.97 -9.55
N ILE A 356 -18.13 -24.84 -10.18
CA ILE A 356 -17.04 -25.82 -10.12
C ILE A 356 -16.19 -25.61 -8.85
N GLY A 357 -16.09 -24.36 -8.39
CA GLY A 357 -15.42 -24.01 -7.14
C GLY A 357 -14.91 -22.57 -7.13
N PRO A 358 -14.45 -22.05 -5.96
CA PRO A 358 -13.89 -20.70 -5.85
C PRO A 358 -12.69 -20.46 -6.79
N THR A 359 -11.89 -21.51 -7.04
CA THR A 359 -10.70 -21.55 -7.90
C THR A 359 -11.02 -21.24 -9.36
N ALA A 360 -11.95 -21.99 -9.94
CA ALA A 360 -12.37 -21.81 -11.33
C ALA A 360 -13.05 -20.45 -11.55
N ALA A 361 -13.77 -19.94 -10.55
CA ALA A 361 -14.35 -18.61 -10.58
C ALA A 361 -13.27 -17.51 -10.60
N LEU A 362 -12.22 -17.64 -9.79
CA LEU A 362 -11.10 -16.70 -9.73
C LEU A 362 -10.25 -16.73 -10.99
N THR A 363 -9.91 -17.91 -11.51
CA THR A 363 -9.12 -18.05 -12.75
C THR A 363 -9.86 -17.47 -13.96
N ALA A 364 -11.18 -17.72 -14.06
CA ALA A 364 -12.01 -17.10 -15.09
C ALA A 364 -12.11 -15.58 -14.92
N ALA A 365 -12.33 -15.10 -13.70
CA ALA A 365 -12.40 -13.67 -13.40
C ALA A 365 -11.06 -12.95 -13.60
N TYR A 366 -9.93 -13.62 -13.33
CA TYR A 366 -8.58 -13.09 -13.52
C TYR A 366 -8.20 -13.04 -15.00
N SER A 367 -8.53 -14.08 -15.77
CA SER A 367 -8.34 -14.13 -17.23
C SER A 367 -9.12 -13.01 -17.94
N VAL A 368 -10.39 -12.83 -17.57
CA VAL A 368 -11.25 -11.75 -18.09
C VAL A 368 -10.83 -10.37 -17.54
N GLY A 369 -10.45 -10.31 -16.26
CA GLY A 369 -10.09 -9.09 -15.53
C GLY A 369 -8.68 -8.58 -15.79
N SER A 370 -7.78 -9.33 -16.43
CA SER A 370 -6.42 -8.88 -16.77
C SER A 370 -6.42 -7.58 -17.60
N LYS A 371 -7.42 -7.39 -18.47
CA LYS A 371 -7.61 -6.14 -19.23
C LYS A 371 -8.30 -5.05 -18.40
N THR A 372 -9.28 -5.39 -17.57
CA THR A 372 -10.01 -4.47 -16.67
C THR A 372 -9.12 -3.92 -15.56
N MET A 373 -8.26 -4.75 -14.97
CA MET A 373 -7.28 -4.35 -13.96
C MET A 373 -6.19 -3.47 -14.63
N LYS A 374 -5.76 -3.80 -15.86
CA LYS A 374 -4.90 -2.91 -16.65
C LYS A 374 -5.58 -1.59 -17.01
N SER A 375 -6.89 -1.57 -17.28
CA SER A 375 -7.71 -0.38 -17.61
C SER A 375 -7.96 0.51 -16.37
N LEU A 376 -8.27 -0.10 -15.21
CA LEU A 376 -8.44 0.59 -13.93
C LEU A 376 -7.13 1.20 -13.41
N PHE A 377 -5.97 0.63 -13.79
CA PHE A 377 -4.65 1.13 -13.40
C PHE A 377 -3.90 1.89 -14.51
N ARG A 378 -4.42 1.96 -15.74
CA ARG A 378 -3.83 2.72 -16.86
C ARG A 378 -4.79 3.82 -17.31
N ARG A 379 -4.56 5.03 -16.82
CA ARG A 379 -4.92 6.23 -17.57
C ARG A 379 -3.88 7.33 -17.38
N ALA A 380 -2.83 7.25 -18.19
CA ALA A 380 -2.06 8.39 -18.65
C ALA A 380 -1.30 7.97 -19.90
N GLU A 381 -1.95 8.06 -21.07
CA GLU A 381 -1.32 8.44 -22.33
C GLU A 381 -2.43 8.75 -23.34
N THR A 382 -2.26 9.89 -24.00
CA THR A 382 -3.18 10.55 -24.92
C THR A 382 -3.28 9.82 -26.27
N ASP A 383 -4.47 9.88 -26.86
CA ASP A 383 -4.83 9.31 -28.16
C ASP A 383 -3.79 9.56 -29.28
N GLY A 384 -3.27 8.46 -29.81
CA GLY A 384 -2.68 8.34 -31.13
C GLY A 384 -3.46 7.27 -31.92
N LYS A 385 -4.49 7.73 -32.63
CA LYS A 385 -5.34 7.07 -33.64
C LYS A 385 -4.70 5.89 -34.40
N ILE A 386 -5.25 4.67 -34.32
CA ILE A 386 -5.30 3.67 -35.42
C ILE A 386 -6.57 2.79 -35.29
N GLU A 387 -7.16 2.51 -36.45
CA GLU A 387 -8.47 1.92 -36.79
C GLU A 387 -8.62 0.40 -36.50
N ALA A 388 -9.88 -0.06 -36.45
CA ALA A 388 -10.33 -1.45 -36.42
C ALA A 388 -10.76 -1.92 -37.84
N PRO A 389 -11.46 -3.05 -38.07
CA PRO A 389 -11.48 -4.40 -37.44
C PRO A 389 -11.41 -5.54 -38.49
N VAL A 390 -11.15 -6.81 -38.13
CA VAL A 390 -11.60 -7.97 -38.94
C VAL A 390 -11.95 -9.20 -38.08
N ASP A 391 -13.23 -9.55 -38.19
CA ASP A 391 -13.94 -10.84 -38.18
C ASP A 391 -13.84 -11.90 -37.08
N SER A 392 -15.05 -12.41 -36.83
CA SER A 392 -15.50 -13.43 -35.91
C SER A 392 -15.97 -14.69 -36.67
N SER A 393 -15.90 -15.82 -35.95
CA SER A 393 -16.58 -17.12 -36.15
C SER A 393 -16.00 -18.16 -37.15
N PRO A 394 -16.37 -19.46 -37.03
CA PRO A 394 -16.85 -20.23 -35.87
C PRO A 394 -16.18 -21.64 -35.72
N ALA A 395 -16.53 -22.30 -34.60
CA ALA A 395 -16.50 -23.74 -34.29
C ALA A 395 -15.90 -24.76 -35.29
N ALA A 396 -14.99 -25.61 -34.80
CA ALA A 396 -14.67 -26.90 -35.40
C ALA A 396 -14.51 -27.99 -34.32
N GLU A 397 -15.43 -28.94 -34.42
CA GLU A 397 -15.44 -30.37 -34.10
C GLU A 397 -14.29 -31.02 -33.32
N ALA A 398 -14.72 -31.86 -32.38
CA ALA A 398 -13.91 -32.81 -31.64
C ALA A 398 -13.27 -33.84 -32.57
N THR A 399 -11.96 -34.01 -32.43
CA THR A 399 -11.25 -35.24 -32.78
C THR A 399 -10.29 -35.58 -31.66
N ASP A 400 -10.57 -36.71 -31.01
CA ASP A 400 -9.65 -37.41 -30.12
C ASP A 400 -8.27 -37.55 -30.76
N ASN A 401 -7.24 -37.16 -30.02
CA ASN A 401 -5.97 -37.85 -30.07
C ASN A 401 -5.18 -37.61 -28.79
N ASP A 402 -5.11 -38.67 -27.99
CA ASP A 402 -4.18 -38.85 -26.90
C ASP A 402 -2.75 -38.52 -27.36
N ASN A 403 -2.13 -37.55 -26.71
CA ASN A 403 -0.69 -37.57 -26.51
C ASN A 403 -0.35 -36.85 -25.21
N ASN A 404 0.15 -37.65 -24.26
CA ASN A 404 0.77 -37.24 -23.02
C ASN A 404 1.91 -36.25 -23.27
N SER A 405 1.67 -35.00 -22.89
CA SER A 405 2.70 -34.14 -22.32
C SER A 405 2.05 -33.38 -21.18
N ALA A 406 2.24 -33.89 -19.96
CA ALA A 406 1.95 -33.16 -18.74
C ALA A 406 2.88 -31.94 -18.70
N GLU A 407 2.43 -30.84 -19.29
CA GLU A 407 2.86 -29.53 -18.83
C GLU A 407 2.14 -29.32 -17.50
N ASP A 408 2.89 -29.42 -16.40
CA ASP A 408 2.47 -28.97 -15.07
C ASP A 408 2.10 -27.48 -15.18
N GLN A 409 0.85 -27.20 -15.52
CA GLN A 409 0.23 -25.92 -15.23
C GLN A 409 0.00 -25.92 -13.73
N ASP A 410 0.99 -25.46 -12.98
CA ASP A 410 0.86 -25.21 -11.54
C ASP A 410 -0.45 -24.46 -11.30
N ASP A 411 -1.32 -25.05 -10.48
CA ASP A 411 -2.59 -24.44 -10.09
C ASP A 411 -2.31 -23.03 -9.53
N PRO A 412 -2.99 -21.96 -9.98
CA PRO A 412 -2.76 -20.60 -9.47
C PRO A 412 -2.91 -20.50 -7.95
N GLU A 413 -3.63 -21.42 -7.30
CA GLU A 413 -3.69 -21.53 -5.83
C GLU A 413 -2.42 -22.09 -5.20
N THR A 414 -1.64 -22.90 -5.90
CA THR A 414 -0.33 -23.33 -5.39
C THR A 414 0.69 -22.20 -5.48
N LEU A 415 0.64 -21.35 -6.51
CA LEU A 415 1.58 -20.24 -6.69
C LEU A 415 1.39 -19.07 -5.71
N VAL A 416 0.15 -18.80 -5.25
CA VAL A 416 -0.12 -17.70 -4.30
C VAL A 416 0.39 -18.02 -2.88
N PHE A 417 0.53 -19.30 -2.53
CA PHE A 417 0.90 -19.75 -1.19
C PHE A 417 2.19 -20.59 -1.15
N SER A 418 2.86 -20.81 -2.29
CA SER A 418 4.17 -21.46 -2.37
C SER A 418 5.30 -20.55 -1.90
N HIS A 419 5.09 -19.24 -2.03
CA HIS A 419 6.06 -18.18 -1.73
C HIS A 419 5.80 -17.55 -0.37
N THR A 420 6.83 -16.90 0.20
CA THR A 420 6.60 -16.05 1.37
C THR A 420 5.69 -14.88 1.00
N ILE A 421 5.00 -14.31 2.00
CA ILE A 421 3.92 -13.33 1.81
C ILE A 421 4.33 -12.15 0.91
N PHE A 422 5.60 -11.73 0.96
CA PHE A 422 6.10 -10.57 0.24
C PHE A 422 7.12 -10.90 -0.86
N GLU A 423 7.39 -12.19 -1.13
CA GLU A 423 8.47 -12.62 -2.04
C GLU A 423 8.30 -12.01 -3.44
N LEU A 424 7.07 -12.08 -3.95
CA LEU A 424 6.72 -11.53 -5.25
C LEU A 424 6.89 -10.02 -5.28
N GLN A 425 6.45 -9.31 -4.24
CA GLN A 425 6.54 -7.84 -4.18
C GLN A 425 8.00 -7.39 -4.05
N ILE A 426 8.82 -8.11 -3.28
CA ILE A 426 10.26 -7.85 -3.18
C ILE A 426 10.92 -8.03 -4.56
N ALA A 427 10.60 -9.10 -5.28
CA ALA A 427 11.12 -9.35 -6.62
C ALA A 427 10.68 -8.28 -7.63
N GLU A 428 9.40 -7.90 -7.62
CA GLU A 428 8.84 -6.86 -8.50
C GLU A 428 9.51 -5.49 -8.26
N LEU A 429 9.67 -5.07 -7.01
CA LEU A 429 10.31 -3.79 -6.68
C LEU A 429 11.79 -3.76 -7.09
N LYS A 430 12.53 -4.84 -6.86
CA LYS A 430 13.94 -4.98 -7.28
C LYS A 430 14.06 -4.98 -8.81
N ALA A 431 13.22 -5.74 -9.50
CA ALA A 431 13.20 -5.79 -10.96
C ALA A 431 12.88 -4.43 -11.57
N LEU A 432 11.94 -3.68 -10.98
CA LEU A 432 11.61 -2.33 -11.39
C LEU A 432 12.81 -1.38 -11.23
N ALA A 433 13.49 -1.43 -10.09
CA ALA A 433 14.70 -0.65 -9.85
C ALA A 433 15.78 -0.92 -10.91
N SER A 434 16.08 -2.19 -11.19
CA SER A 434 17.04 -2.58 -12.24
C SER A 434 16.61 -2.11 -13.63
N THR A 435 15.32 -2.22 -13.95
CA THR A 435 14.77 -1.81 -15.26
C THR A 435 14.90 -0.30 -15.47
N LEU A 436 14.64 0.50 -14.44
CA LEU A 436 14.77 1.96 -14.49
C LEU A 436 16.23 2.39 -14.66
N LEU A 437 17.16 1.76 -13.93
CA LEU A 437 18.59 2.02 -14.08
C LEU A 437 19.10 1.66 -15.48
N GLU A 438 18.70 0.51 -16.00
CA GLU A 438 19.09 0.07 -17.34
C GLU A 438 18.53 1.01 -18.43
N ALA A 439 17.27 1.43 -18.29
CA ALA A 439 16.66 2.39 -19.19
C ALA A 439 17.37 3.77 -19.13
N GLY A 440 17.72 4.23 -17.93
CA GLY A 440 18.55 5.42 -17.74
C GLY A 440 19.90 5.28 -18.42
N LYS A 441 20.65 4.19 -18.17
CA LYS A 441 21.96 3.93 -18.78
C LYS A 441 21.88 3.97 -20.30
N ASN A 442 20.86 3.34 -20.89
CA ASN A 442 20.63 3.35 -22.32
C ASN A 442 20.32 4.76 -22.85
N ALA A 443 19.61 5.60 -22.09
CA ALA A 443 19.40 7.00 -22.43
C ALA A 443 20.71 7.82 -22.36
N LEU A 444 21.60 7.53 -21.41
CA LEU A 444 22.93 8.15 -21.31
C LEU A 444 23.76 7.84 -22.54
N VAL A 445 23.89 6.54 -22.86
CA VAL A 445 24.70 6.05 -23.96
C VAL A 445 24.26 6.69 -25.27
N ARG A 446 22.96 6.72 -25.55
CA ARG A 446 22.41 7.38 -26.75
C ARG A 446 22.72 8.88 -26.81
N THR A 447 22.73 9.55 -25.66
CA THR A 447 23.03 10.98 -25.59
C THR A 447 24.52 11.23 -25.84
N VAL A 448 25.40 10.43 -25.23
CA VAL A 448 26.85 10.49 -25.45
C VAL A 448 27.20 10.16 -26.89
N GLU A 449 26.60 9.12 -27.48
CA GLU A 449 26.79 8.77 -28.89
C GLU A 449 26.41 9.92 -29.82
N ARG A 450 25.29 10.60 -29.53
CA ARG A 450 24.85 11.79 -30.27
C ARG A 450 25.84 12.95 -30.12
N ASP A 451 26.34 13.19 -28.91
CA ASP A 451 27.30 14.28 -28.65
C ASP A 451 28.65 14.01 -29.30
N VAL A 452 29.12 12.75 -29.28
CA VAL A 452 30.34 12.32 -29.98
C VAL A 452 30.18 12.45 -31.49
N GLU A 453 29.04 12.08 -32.06
CA GLU A 453 28.77 12.22 -33.50
C GLU A 453 28.71 13.69 -33.92
N ASN A 454 28.05 14.53 -33.12
CA ASN A 454 28.04 15.99 -33.32
C ASN A 454 29.45 16.59 -33.26
N TYR A 455 30.30 16.13 -32.33
CA TYR A 455 31.69 16.55 -32.25
C TYR A 455 32.49 16.13 -33.49
N ARG A 456 32.32 14.88 -33.95
CA ARG A 456 32.96 14.37 -35.17
C ARG A 456 32.54 15.17 -36.41
N SER A 457 31.25 15.42 -36.60
CA SER A 457 30.76 16.22 -37.73
C SER A 457 31.35 17.63 -37.73
N ARG A 458 31.33 18.31 -36.59
CA ARG A 458 31.91 19.66 -36.47
C ARG A 458 33.42 19.68 -36.73
N TYR A 459 34.13 18.63 -36.35
CA TYR A 459 35.58 18.53 -36.60
C TYR A 459 35.91 18.24 -38.07
N VAL A 460 35.06 17.46 -38.76
CA VAL A 460 35.13 17.28 -40.22
C VAL A 460 34.82 18.58 -40.93
N ASP A 461 33.80 19.32 -40.52
CA ASP A 461 33.48 20.64 -41.08
C ASP A 461 34.61 21.66 -40.85
N LEU A 462 35.24 21.66 -39.67
CA LEU A 462 36.40 22.52 -39.38
C LEU A 462 37.61 22.15 -40.24
N LYS A 463 37.85 20.84 -40.46
CA LYS A 463 38.91 20.36 -41.37
C LYS A 463 38.63 20.72 -42.81
N ILE A 464 37.38 20.62 -43.27
CA ILE A 464 36.97 21.05 -44.61
C ILE A 464 37.15 22.57 -44.73
N PHE A 465 36.75 23.35 -43.73
CA PHE A 465 36.93 24.80 -43.71
C PHE A 465 38.41 25.21 -43.72
N TYR A 466 39.25 24.57 -42.90
CA TYR A 466 40.71 24.78 -42.92
C TYR A 466 41.35 24.32 -44.24
N PHE A 467 40.87 23.20 -44.82
CA PHE A 467 41.30 22.74 -46.12
C PHE A 467 40.94 23.74 -47.22
N PHE A 468 39.74 24.33 -47.19
CA PHE A 468 39.34 25.40 -48.10
C PHE A 468 40.18 26.67 -47.91
N ILE A 469 40.49 27.05 -46.67
CA ILE A 469 41.41 28.18 -46.39
C ILE A 469 42.81 27.90 -46.93
N LEU A 470 43.40 26.74 -46.65
CA LEU A 470 44.72 26.36 -47.17
C LEU A 470 44.71 26.29 -48.70
N PHE A 471 43.68 25.70 -49.31
CA PHE A 471 43.57 25.59 -50.77
C PHE A 471 43.46 26.97 -51.46
N PHE A 472 42.76 27.93 -50.85
CA PHE A 472 42.70 29.31 -51.34
C PHE A 472 44.02 30.08 -51.15
N PHE A 473 44.80 29.79 -50.11
CA PHE A 473 46.10 30.43 -49.89
C PHE A 473 47.24 29.79 -50.70
N THR A 474 47.14 28.52 -51.11
CA THR A 474 48.16 27.85 -51.94
C THR A 474 47.96 28.01 -53.45
N ASN A 475 46.77 28.42 -53.91
CA ASN A 475 46.47 28.67 -55.33
C ASN A 475 46.33 30.17 -55.61
N LYS A 476 47.39 30.95 -55.37
CA LYS A 476 47.52 32.30 -55.92
C LYS A 476 48.58 32.27 -57.02
N PRO A 477 48.23 32.51 -58.29
CA PRO A 477 49.23 32.60 -59.36
C PRO A 477 50.03 33.89 -59.20
N ASP A 478 51.35 33.78 -59.40
CA ASP A 478 52.29 34.89 -59.47
C ASP A 478 51.84 35.94 -60.50
N SER A 479 51.52 37.15 -60.05
CA SER A 479 51.91 38.40 -60.74
C SER A 479 51.49 39.67 -59.98
N SER A 480 52.51 40.51 -59.74
CA SER A 480 52.50 41.98 -59.57
C SER A 480 51.86 42.64 -58.34
N VAL A 481 52.75 43.26 -57.56
CA VAL A 481 52.61 44.32 -56.52
C VAL A 481 52.23 45.66 -57.20
N PRO A 482 51.43 46.59 -56.60
CA PRO A 482 51.97 47.59 -55.66
C PRO A 482 51.14 47.93 -54.41
N ASP A 483 51.89 48.13 -53.32
CA ASP A 483 51.74 49.02 -52.16
C ASP A 483 50.36 49.48 -51.68
N CYS A 484 50.02 49.10 -50.43
CA CYS A 484 49.59 50.06 -49.40
C CYS A 484 49.79 49.48 -47.99
N HIS A 485 50.46 50.26 -47.14
CA HIS A 485 50.68 50.10 -45.70
C HIS A 485 49.46 49.57 -44.93
N VAL A 486 49.64 48.62 -44.00
CA VAL A 486 49.29 48.71 -42.56
C VAL A 486 50.07 47.63 -41.77
N SER A 487 50.58 48.05 -40.61
CA SER A 487 51.42 47.40 -39.61
C SER A 487 50.96 46.03 -39.04
N PRO A 488 51.87 45.25 -38.40
CA PRO A 488 51.60 43.90 -37.90
C PRO A 488 51.04 43.91 -36.47
N VAL A 489 50.04 43.07 -36.20
CA VAL A 489 49.51 42.78 -34.84
C VAL A 489 49.24 41.27 -34.75
N PRO A 490 49.47 40.63 -33.57
CA PRO A 490 50.21 39.37 -33.49
C PRO A 490 49.33 38.12 -33.42
N ILE A 491 50.02 37.01 -33.69
CA ILE A 491 49.68 35.62 -33.37
C ILE A 491 49.06 35.51 -31.97
N LEU A 492 47.82 35.04 -31.89
CA LEU A 492 47.21 34.61 -30.63
C LEU A 492 47.41 33.09 -30.48
N GLN A 493 48.25 32.74 -29.50
CA GLN A 493 48.39 31.41 -28.91
C GLN A 493 47.07 30.93 -28.27
N PRO A 494 46.89 29.61 -28.09
CA PRO A 494 45.73 29.04 -27.42
C PRO A 494 45.83 29.26 -25.90
N ILE A 495 44.75 29.73 -25.28
CA ILE A 495 44.59 29.78 -23.83
C ILE A 495 44.25 28.34 -23.36
N LEU A 496 45.28 27.67 -22.86
CA LEU A 496 45.17 26.66 -21.80
C LEU A 496 45.32 27.40 -20.45
N ASP A 497 44.71 26.81 -19.43
CA ASP A 497 44.65 27.22 -18.02
C ASP A 497 43.53 28.19 -17.59
N GLY A 498 42.69 27.65 -16.70
CA GLY A 498 41.55 28.30 -16.05
C GLY A 498 41.00 27.42 -14.93
N ASP A 499 41.85 27.20 -13.93
CA ASP A 499 41.60 26.89 -12.51
C ASP A 499 40.40 26.03 -12.07
N ILE A 500 40.80 24.90 -11.49
CA ILE A 500 40.16 24.24 -10.35
C ILE A 500 40.00 25.25 -9.21
N ARG A 501 38.76 25.53 -8.81
CA ARG A 501 38.36 25.69 -7.42
C ARG A 501 36.88 25.37 -7.25
#